data_AF-A0A7U9RNZ5-F1
#
_entry.id   AF-A0A7U9RNZ5-F1
#
_cell.length_a   1.000
_cell.length_b   1.000
_cell.length_c   1.000
_cell.angle_alpha   90.00
_cell.angle_beta   90.00
_cell.angle_gamma   90.00
#
_symmetry.space_group_name_H-M   'P 1'
#
loop_
_entity.id
_entity.type
_entity.pdbx_description
1 polymer ?
#
loop_
_entity_poly.entity_id
_entity_poly.type
_entity_poly.pdbx_seq_one_letter_code
_entity_poly.pdbx_strand_id
1 'polypeptide(L)'
;MKAFLILEDGTVFEGMHIGADREVVSEIVFNTSMAGYLEVLTDPSYAGQAVCMTYPLIGNYGICKDDMESKKPWPDGFIVRELSRNFSNFRADFSIQQFLEQNNVPGIAGIDTRALTKILRKKGTMNGMITTNEQYDQAEILPRLKAYTTGKVVEKVTCKEKYELRGVRDLSENGALSGSAKFVSEDYKAGKREKKPSLVRTLNGAGKKVALLDLGMKDNIAYSLKARGCDVTVYPATTPAAEIIASNPDGIMLSNGPGDPKECTTIIAEIKKLYHTNIPIFAICLGHQLMALATGADTYKMKYGHRGGNHPVKDLATGRVYISSQNHGYVVDMDKLDAKIATPAFINVNDGTNEGLSYTGKNIFTVQFHPEACCGPQDSGYLFDRFIDMMKDAKREVTR
;
A
#
# COMPACT_ATOMS: atom_id res chain seq x y z
N MET A 1 28.62 2.95 13.77
CA MET A 1 28.71 4.35 13.32
C MET A 1 27.51 5.12 13.87
N LYS A 2 27.69 6.37 14.30
CA LYS A 2 26.56 7.21 14.72
C LYS A 2 25.70 7.58 13.53
N ALA A 3 24.41 7.80 13.77
CA ALA A 3 23.49 8.39 12.81
C ALA A 3 22.57 9.38 13.52
N PHE A 4 22.07 10.35 12.76
CA PHE A 4 21.21 11.41 13.24
C PHE A 4 19.96 11.50 12.38
N LEU A 5 18.81 11.63 13.04
CA LEU A 5 17.55 12.04 12.41
C LEU A 5 17.27 13.49 12.82
N ILE A 6 17.28 14.39 11.86
CA ILE A 6 17.05 15.82 12.05
C ILE A 6 15.68 16.15 11.44
N LEU A 7 14.75 16.64 12.24
CA LEU A 7 13.41 17.01 11.80
C LEU A 7 13.33 18.49 11.41
N GLU A 8 12.36 18.81 10.55
CA GLU A 8 12.08 20.18 10.10
C GLU A 8 11.81 21.17 11.26
N ASP A 9 11.36 20.67 12.40
CA ASP A 9 11.12 21.47 13.61
C ASP A 9 12.35 21.70 14.48
N GLY A 10 13.54 21.24 14.05
CA GLY A 10 14.81 21.32 14.77
C GLY A 10 15.07 20.21 15.79
N THR A 11 14.12 19.28 15.98
CA THR A 11 14.36 18.12 16.85
C THR A 11 15.41 17.21 16.23
N VAL A 12 16.36 16.74 17.05
CA VAL A 12 17.37 15.78 16.64
C VAL A 12 17.29 14.52 17.48
N PHE A 13 17.37 13.36 16.82
CA PHE A 13 17.59 12.08 17.46
C PHE A 13 18.96 11.54 17.08
N GLU A 14 19.78 11.20 18.08
CA GLU A 14 21.03 10.47 17.89
C GLU A 14 20.78 8.97 18.06
N GLY A 15 21.33 8.17 17.16
CA GLY A 15 21.19 6.73 17.15
C GLY A 15 22.35 6.05 16.45
N MET A 16 22.10 4.83 16.00
CA MET A 16 23.06 3.99 15.31
C MET A 16 22.66 3.86 13.85
N HIS A 17 23.64 4.02 12.94
CA HIS A 17 23.46 3.76 11.52
C HIS A 17 23.03 2.30 11.29
N ILE A 18 22.06 2.12 10.39
CA ILE A 18 21.65 0.84 9.82
C ILE A 18 21.45 0.99 8.31
N GLY A 19 21.49 -0.11 7.57
CA GLY A 19 21.35 -0.10 6.12
C GLY A 19 22.52 0.60 5.40
N ALA A 20 22.21 1.28 4.31
CA ALA A 20 23.21 1.93 3.46
C ALA A 20 23.79 3.21 4.09
N ASP A 21 25.07 3.48 3.87
CA ASP A 21 25.73 4.71 4.31
C ASP A 21 25.51 5.83 3.29
N ARG A 22 24.40 6.56 3.44
CA ARG A 22 24.06 7.72 2.63
C ARG A 22 23.11 8.64 3.36
N GLU A 23 23.15 9.91 2.99
CA GLU A 23 22.18 10.89 3.44
C GLU A 23 20.90 10.83 2.62
N VAL A 24 19.77 11.13 3.27
CA VAL A 24 18.48 11.25 2.60
C VAL A 24 17.59 12.28 3.29
N VAL A 25 16.86 13.04 2.50
CA VAL A 25 15.75 13.88 2.95
C VAL A 25 14.45 13.23 2.48
N SER A 26 13.48 13.10 3.40
CA SER A 26 12.19 12.47 3.11
C SER A 26 11.11 12.98 4.07
N GLU A 27 9.84 12.72 3.77
CA GLU A 27 8.76 12.91 4.74
C GLU A 27 8.82 11.81 5.80
N ILE A 28 8.88 12.19 7.08
CA ILE A 28 8.94 11.24 8.20
C ILE A 28 7.53 10.83 8.60
N VAL A 29 7.26 9.53 8.52
CA VAL A 29 5.98 8.92 8.88
C VAL A 29 6.19 7.82 9.92
N PHE A 30 5.12 7.37 10.58
CA PHE A 30 5.19 6.23 11.48
C PHE A 30 4.15 5.18 11.10
N ASN A 31 4.44 3.90 11.38
CA ASN A 31 3.53 2.79 11.16
C ASN A 31 3.36 1.96 12.45
N THR A 32 2.10 1.60 12.77
CA THR A 32 1.72 0.89 14.01
C THR A 32 1.75 -0.64 13.92
N SER A 33 2.02 -1.21 12.75
CA SER A 33 2.11 -2.65 12.56
C SER A 33 3.26 -3.25 13.38
N MET A 34 2.93 -4.29 14.15
CA MET A 34 3.90 -5.04 14.97
C MET A 34 4.61 -6.16 14.22
N ALA A 35 4.04 -6.56 13.08
CA ALA A 35 4.59 -7.56 12.18
C ALA A 35 4.41 -7.09 10.73
N GLY A 36 5.16 -7.69 9.83
CA GLY A 36 5.10 -7.39 8.40
C GLY A 36 5.90 -6.15 7.98
N TYR A 37 7.07 -5.95 8.61
CA TYR A 37 7.96 -4.83 8.27
C TYR A 37 8.55 -4.94 6.85
N LEU A 38 8.64 -6.14 6.27
CA LEU A 38 9.13 -6.32 4.91
C LEU A 38 8.09 -5.88 3.89
N GLU A 39 6.84 -6.25 4.11
CA GLU A 39 5.69 -5.81 3.34
C GLU A 39 5.58 -4.28 3.38
N VAL A 40 5.77 -3.68 4.56
CA VAL A 40 5.88 -2.21 4.71
C VAL A 40 7.06 -1.65 3.92
N LEU A 41 8.25 -2.26 4.02
CA LEU A 41 9.44 -1.81 3.30
C LEU A 41 9.27 -1.90 1.77
N THR A 42 8.44 -2.82 1.28
CA THR A 42 8.26 -3.08 -0.16
C THR A 42 6.95 -2.55 -0.70
N ASP A 43 6.18 -1.81 0.09
CA ASP A 43 4.97 -1.11 -0.35
C ASP A 43 5.34 0.19 -1.08
N PRO A 44 5.02 0.32 -2.38
CA PRO A 44 5.33 1.53 -3.15
C PRO A 44 4.68 2.80 -2.63
N SER A 45 3.62 2.71 -1.83
CA SER A 45 2.97 3.87 -1.21
C SER A 45 3.89 4.67 -0.27
N TYR A 46 5.03 4.11 0.16
CA TYR A 46 6.05 4.82 0.95
C TYR A 46 7.14 5.52 0.13
N ALA A 47 7.07 5.52 -1.21
CA ALA A 47 8.05 6.25 -2.02
C ALA A 47 8.10 7.75 -1.62
N GLY A 48 9.30 8.25 -1.30
CA GLY A 48 9.49 9.62 -0.79
C GLY A 48 9.36 9.78 0.73
N GLN A 49 9.12 8.68 1.46
CA GLN A 49 8.92 8.69 2.92
C GLN A 49 9.98 7.86 3.65
N ALA A 50 10.39 8.30 4.83
CA ALA A 50 11.09 7.43 5.78
C ALA A 50 10.12 6.93 6.85
N VAL A 51 10.16 5.62 7.08
CA VAL A 51 9.16 4.94 7.92
C VAL A 51 9.73 4.65 9.31
N CYS A 52 9.11 5.21 10.33
CA CYS A 52 9.31 4.87 11.73
C CYS A 52 8.40 3.73 12.16
N MET A 53 8.99 2.57 12.45
CA MET A 53 8.24 1.46 13.06
C MET A 53 8.03 1.75 14.55
N THR A 54 6.78 1.75 14.99
CA THR A 54 6.46 1.98 16.41
C THR A 54 6.70 0.75 17.27
N TYR A 55 6.57 -0.45 16.70
CA TYR A 55 6.94 -1.68 17.40
C TYR A 55 8.46 -1.72 17.58
N PRO A 56 8.96 -1.92 18.82
CA PRO A 56 10.34 -1.61 19.12
C PRO A 56 11.36 -2.59 18.50
N LEU A 57 10.99 -3.86 18.33
CA LEU A 57 11.90 -4.92 17.90
C LEU A 57 11.66 -5.26 16.43
N ILE A 58 12.56 -4.84 15.54
CA ILE A 58 12.41 -5.03 14.09
C ILE A 58 13.54 -5.89 13.53
N GLY A 59 13.23 -6.80 12.60
CA GLY A 59 14.20 -7.73 12.00
C GLY A 59 14.25 -9.12 12.64
N ASN A 60 13.41 -9.39 13.64
CA ASN A 60 13.37 -10.65 14.39
C ASN A 60 13.14 -11.89 13.52
N TYR A 61 12.37 -11.79 12.44
CA TYR A 61 12.13 -12.89 11.50
C TYR A 61 12.91 -12.78 10.18
N GLY A 62 13.88 -11.86 10.10
CA GLY A 62 14.70 -11.68 8.90
C GLY A 62 13.88 -11.18 7.71
N ILE A 63 14.31 -11.54 6.51
CA ILE A 63 13.68 -11.16 5.24
C ILE A 63 13.34 -12.44 4.50
N CYS A 64 12.08 -12.58 4.10
CA CYS A 64 11.62 -13.64 3.20
C CYS A 64 11.23 -12.99 1.87
N LYS A 65 11.96 -13.28 0.79
CA LYS A 65 11.70 -12.65 -0.51
C LYS A 65 10.28 -12.89 -1.02
N ASP A 66 9.67 -14.01 -0.66
CA ASP A 66 8.29 -14.36 -1.04
C ASP A 66 7.23 -13.48 -0.34
N ASP A 67 7.60 -12.75 0.70
CA ASP A 67 6.73 -11.79 1.40
C ASP A 67 6.85 -10.36 0.83
N MET A 68 7.70 -10.12 -0.17
CA MET A 68 7.81 -8.79 -0.76
C MET A 68 6.51 -8.42 -1.53
N GLU A 69 6.04 -7.19 -1.32
CA GLU A 69 4.85 -6.66 -1.99
C GLU A 69 5.18 -5.91 -3.29
N SER A 70 6.46 -5.80 -3.63
CA SER A 70 6.94 -5.32 -4.93
C SER A 70 8.40 -5.73 -5.14
N LYS A 71 9.00 -5.32 -6.25
CA LYS A 71 10.34 -5.78 -6.68
C LYS A 71 11.51 -5.30 -5.78
N LYS A 72 11.31 -4.28 -4.96
CA LYS A 72 12.38 -3.64 -4.15
C LYS A 72 11.77 -2.85 -3.00
N PRO A 73 12.56 -2.39 -2.01
CA PRO A 73 12.04 -1.44 -1.05
C PRO A 73 11.79 -0.06 -1.67
N TRP A 74 10.79 0.63 -1.14
CA TRP A 74 10.36 1.96 -1.60
C TRP A 74 10.50 3.11 -0.59
N PRO A 75 10.47 2.91 0.74
CA PRO A 75 10.85 3.95 1.68
C PRO A 75 12.25 4.49 1.39
N ASP A 76 12.38 5.80 1.49
CA ASP A 76 13.64 6.52 1.35
C ASP A 76 14.55 6.31 2.58
N GLY A 77 13.97 5.92 3.72
CA GLY A 77 14.71 5.57 4.92
C GLY A 77 13.91 4.73 5.90
N PHE A 78 14.61 4.08 6.84
CA PHE A 78 13.99 3.21 7.84
C PHE A 78 14.43 3.56 9.27
N ILE A 79 13.46 3.72 10.17
CA ILE A 79 13.67 4.23 11.51
C ILE A 79 13.11 3.23 12.52
N VAL A 80 13.94 2.75 13.44
CA VAL A 80 13.55 1.72 14.42
C VAL A 80 14.10 2.02 15.82
N ARG A 81 13.47 1.43 16.84
CA ARG A 81 14.01 1.48 18.21
C ARG A 81 15.18 0.51 18.35
N GLU A 82 14.98 -0.75 17.97
CA GLU A 82 16.00 -1.79 18.05
C GLU A 82 15.95 -2.64 16.78
N LEU A 83 17.10 -2.74 16.12
CA LEU A 83 17.30 -3.67 15.01
C LEU A 83 17.81 -5.00 15.58
N SER A 84 17.13 -6.09 15.27
CA SER A 84 17.50 -7.41 15.76
C SER A 84 18.90 -7.80 15.27
N ARG A 85 19.76 -8.22 16.20
CA ARG A 85 21.14 -8.66 15.91
C ARG A 85 21.18 -9.96 15.10
N ASN A 86 20.23 -10.85 15.36
CA ASN A 86 20.03 -12.11 14.65
C ASN A 86 18.57 -12.21 14.20
N PHE A 87 18.31 -12.98 13.15
CA PHE A 87 16.96 -13.37 12.77
C PHE A 87 16.71 -14.85 13.08
N SER A 88 15.46 -15.21 13.37
CA SER A 88 15.05 -16.58 13.64
C SER A 88 13.68 -16.87 13.05
N ASN A 89 13.68 -17.31 11.79
CA ASN A 89 12.49 -17.81 11.11
C ASN A 89 12.94 -18.76 10.00
N PHE A 90 12.26 -19.90 9.83
CA PHE A 90 12.62 -20.90 8.81
C PHE A 90 12.48 -20.38 7.38
N ARG A 91 11.67 -19.32 7.16
CA ARG A 91 11.48 -18.67 5.86
C ARG A 91 12.50 -17.57 5.58
N ALA A 92 13.35 -17.22 6.54
CA ALA A 92 14.28 -16.12 6.39
C ALA A 92 15.42 -16.48 5.44
N ASP A 93 15.61 -15.65 4.42
CA ASP A 93 16.71 -15.73 3.47
C ASP A 93 17.96 -15.01 3.99
N PHE A 94 17.78 -13.84 4.61
CA PHE A 94 18.86 -12.98 5.12
C PHE A 94 18.35 -11.95 6.13
N SER A 95 19.26 -11.19 6.74
CA SER A 95 18.92 -10.16 7.71
C SER A 95 18.34 -8.90 7.07
N ILE A 96 17.56 -8.14 7.84
CA ILE A 96 17.07 -6.83 7.41
C ILE A 96 18.22 -5.84 7.14
N GLN A 97 19.33 -5.91 7.89
CA GLN A 97 20.51 -5.07 7.65
C GLN A 97 21.05 -5.29 6.24
N GLN A 98 21.26 -6.56 5.86
CA GLN A 98 21.71 -6.92 4.52
C GLN A 98 20.74 -6.46 3.43
N PHE A 99 19.42 -6.56 3.67
CA PHE A 99 18.42 -6.08 2.72
C PHE A 99 18.49 -4.58 2.48
N LEU A 100 18.60 -3.79 3.56
CA LEU A 100 18.70 -2.34 3.47
C LEU A 100 20.00 -1.91 2.77
N GLU A 101 21.13 -2.54 3.09
CA GLU A 101 22.43 -2.31 2.43
C GLU A 101 22.37 -2.63 0.92
N GLN A 102 21.89 -3.83 0.56
CA GLN A 102 21.81 -4.28 -0.83
C GLN A 102 20.90 -3.41 -1.71
N ASN A 103 19.89 -2.78 -1.11
CA ASN A 103 18.94 -1.93 -1.81
C ASN A 103 19.23 -0.44 -1.64
N ASN A 104 20.38 -0.08 -1.06
CA ASN A 104 20.80 1.30 -0.87
C ASN A 104 19.79 2.15 -0.05
N VAL A 105 19.15 1.56 0.97
CA VAL A 105 18.21 2.23 1.87
C VAL A 105 18.92 2.56 3.20
N PRO A 106 19.10 3.84 3.54
CA PRO A 106 19.68 4.23 4.81
C PRO A 106 18.67 4.09 5.95
N GLY A 107 19.17 4.04 7.18
CA GLY A 107 18.30 4.05 8.34
C GLY A 107 19.02 4.37 9.64
N ILE A 108 18.22 4.46 10.70
CA ILE A 108 18.67 4.75 12.05
C ILE A 108 17.94 3.85 13.06
N ALA A 109 18.73 3.21 13.92
CA ALA A 109 18.26 2.43 15.06
C ALA A 109 18.64 3.12 16.38
N GLY A 110 18.07 2.67 17.50
CA GLY A 110 18.48 3.12 18.83
C GLY A 110 17.83 4.42 19.31
N ILE A 111 16.97 5.05 18.51
CA ILE A 111 16.27 6.28 18.89
C ILE A 111 15.00 5.98 19.71
N ASP A 112 14.44 7.00 20.37
CA ASP A 112 13.12 6.89 21.00
C ASP A 112 12.01 7.06 19.94
N THR A 113 11.63 5.96 19.29
CA THR A 113 10.56 5.95 18.28
C THR A 113 9.20 6.33 18.86
N ARG A 114 8.98 6.17 20.17
CA ARG A 114 7.75 6.63 20.84
C ARG A 114 7.73 8.15 20.96
N ALA A 115 8.84 8.79 21.31
CA ALA A 115 8.96 10.24 21.30
C ALA A 115 8.75 10.81 19.89
N LEU A 116 9.41 10.24 18.88
CA LEU A 116 9.21 10.63 17.47
C LEU A 116 7.73 10.50 17.07
N THR A 117 7.09 9.37 17.36
CA THR A 117 5.67 9.15 17.06
C THR A 117 4.77 10.20 17.75
N LYS A 118 5.05 10.56 19.00
CA LYS A 118 4.30 11.62 19.70
C LYS A 118 4.48 12.99 19.06
N ILE A 119 5.68 13.31 18.57
CA ILE A 119 5.95 14.56 17.84
C ILE A 119 5.12 14.59 16.57
N LEU A 120 5.19 13.54 15.74
CA LEU A 120 4.44 13.45 14.48
C LEU A 120 2.92 13.48 14.70
N ARG A 121 2.40 12.82 15.73
CA ARG A 121 0.97 12.92 16.08
C ARG A 121 0.56 14.33 16.52
N LYS A 122 1.42 15.03 17.26
CA LYS A 122 1.13 16.38 17.79
C LYS A 122 1.27 17.46 16.73
N LYS A 123 2.32 17.42 15.91
CA LYS A 123 2.68 18.47 14.94
C LYS A 123 2.27 18.14 13.50
N GLY A 124 2.05 16.87 13.19
CA GLY A 124 1.83 16.35 11.85
C GLY A 124 3.08 15.67 11.28
N THR A 125 2.96 14.99 10.15
CA THR A 125 4.13 14.54 9.39
C THR A 125 4.93 15.75 8.92
N MET A 126 6.25 15.60 8.86
CA MET A 126 7.17 16.67 8.49
C MET A 126 8.39 16.07 7.79
N ASN A 127 9.13 16.91 7.09
CA ASN A 127 10.35 16.46 6.46
C ASN A 127 11.46 16.23 7.49
N GLY A 128 12.36 15.31 7.18
CA GLY A 128 13.51 15.03 8.01
C GLY A 128 14.68 14.48 7.21
N MET A 129 15.87 14.60 7.78
CA MET A 129 17.11 14.09 7.20
C MET A 129 17.68 12.97 8.08
N ILE A 130 18.05 11.85 7.44
CA ILE A 130 18.92 10.84 8.05
C ILE A 130 20.34 11.09 7.54
N THR A 131 21.30 11.22 8.44
CA THR A 131 22.72 11.43 8.11
C THR A 131 23.66 10.72 9.10
N THR A 132 24.84 10.34 8.62
CA THR A 132 25.97 9.80 9.42
C THR A 132 27.06 10.85 9.67
N ASN A 133 26.91 12.06 9.11
CA ASN A 133 27.86 13.16 9.28
C ASN A 133 27.74 13.76 10.69
N GLU A 134 28.74 13.53 11.56
CA GLU A 134 28.75 14.11 12.91
C GLU A 134 28.95 15.63 12.96
N GLN A 135 29.39 16.24 11.85
CA GLN A 135 29.65 17.68 11.71
C GLN A 135 28.52 18.39 10.94
N TYR A 136 27.29 17.87 10.97
CA TYR A 136 26.15 18.51 10.31
C TYR A 136 25.86 19.90 10.89
N ASP A 137 25.40 20.82 10.04
CA ASP A 137 24.88 22.13 10.46
C ASP A 137 23.37 22.20 10.22
N GLN A 138 22.60 22.40 11.31
CA GLN A 138 21.15 22.56 11.21
C GLN A 138 20.77 23.82 10.42
N ALA A 139 21.58 24.88 10.44
CA ALA A 139 21.30 26.11 9.69
C ALA A 139 21.29 25.85 8.17
N GLU A 140 22.06 24.88 7.69
CA GLU A 140 22.07 24.44 6.29
C GLU A 140 20.98 23.39 5.98
N ILE A 141 20.67 22.52 6.95
CA ILE A 141 19.73 21.40 6.76
C ILE A 141 18.27 21.88 6.81
N LEU A 142 17.90 22.71 7.77
CA LEU A 142 16.50 23.12 7.97
C LEU A 142 15.87 23.78 6.72
N PRO A 143 16.57 24.67 5.97
CA PRO A 143 16.05 25.18 4.70
C PRO A 143 15.82 24.08 3.65
N ARG A 144 16.72 23.09 3.56
CA ARG A 144 16.58 21.94 2.64
C ARG A 144 15.37 21.08 3.00
N LEU A 145 15.12 20.87 4.29
CA LEU A 145 13.94 20.13 4.76
C LEU A 145 12.64 20.85 4.38
N LYS A 146 12.57 22.17 4.58
CA LYS A 146 11.38 22.98 4.24
C LYS A 146 11.10 23.03 2.73
N ALA A 147 12.15 22.98 1.92
CA ALA A 147 12.02 23.01 0.46
C ALA A 147 11.71 21.63 -0.16
N TYR A 148 11.85 20.54 0.60
CA TYR A 148 11.67 19.19 0.07
C TYR A 148 10.20 18.87 -0.22
N THR A 149 9.97 18.30 -1.40
CA THR A 149 8.69 17.74 -1.82
C THR A 149 8.94 16.36 -2.44
N THR A 150 8.07 15.39 -2.18
CA THR A 150 8.17 14.04 -2.76
C THR A 150 8.00 14.03 -4.28
N GLY A 151 7.17 14.94 -4.81
CA GLY A 151 6.85 15.13 -6.23
C GLY A 151 6.15 13.91 -6.86
N LYS A 152 6.22 13.82 -8.20
CA LYS A 152 5.60 12.80 -9.09
C LYS A 152 6.06 11.36 -8.82
N VAL A 153 5.70 10.82 -7.66
CA VAL A 153 6.14 9.49 -7.21
C VAL A 153 5.45 8.35 -7.94
N VAL A 154 4.21 8.52 -8.41
CA VAL A 154 3.49 7.52 -9.22
C VAL A 154 4.28 7.14 -10.49
N GLU A 155 4.85 8.14 -11.17
CA GLU A 155 5.67 7.92 -12.38
C GLU A 155 6.96 7.13 -12.10
N LYS A 156 7.46 7.16 -10.85
CA LYS A 156 8.65 6.43 -10.42
C LYS A 156 8.35 4.97 -10.05
N VAL A 157 7.11 4.68 -9.66
CA VAL A 157 6.73 3.38 -9.09
C VAL A 157 5.93 2.48 -10.04
N THR A 158 5.20 3.07 -10.99
CA THR A 158 4.43 2.31 -11.98
C THR A 158 5.31 1.35 -12.77
N CYS A 159 4.74 0.22 -13.18
CA CYS A 159 5.37 -0.67 -14.15
C CYS A 159 5.67 0.06 -15.47
N LYS A 160 6.72 -0.37 -16.16
CA LYS A 160 7.19 0.25 -17.41
C LYS A 160 6.39 -0.20 -18.63
N GLU A 161 5.98 -1.46 -18.62
CA GLU A 161 5.29 -2.11 -19.72
C GLU A 161 4.14 -2.95 -19.15
N LYS A 162 3.09 -3.11 -19.94
CA LYS A 162 1.98 -3.97 -19.56
C LYS A 162 2.41 -5.43 -19.48
N TYR A 163 1.85 -6.17 -18.52
CA TYR A 163 2.11 -7.59 -18.36
C TYR A 163 0.89 -8.33 -17.84
N GLU A 164 0.89 -9.65 -17.97
CA GLU A 164 -0.25 -10.49 -17.61
C GLU A 164 0.08 -11.47 -16.49
N LEU A 165 -0.89 -11.67 -15.61
CA LEU A 165 -0.92 -12.71 -14.60
C LEU A 165 -2.12 -13.61 -14.89
N ARG A 166 -1.86 -14.87 -15.25
CA ARG A 166 -2.92 -15.85 -15.49
C ARG A 166 -3.52 -16.30 -14.17
N GLY A 167 -4.85 -16.33 -14.14
CA GLY A 167 -5.63 -16.79 -13.02
C GLY A 167 -5.34 -18.26 -12.73
N VAL A 168 -5.38 -18.59 -11.44
CA VAL A 168 -5.29 -19.97 -10.98
C VAL A 168 -6.41 -20.81 -11.61
N ARG A 169 -6.08 -22.02 -12.07
CA ARG A 169 -7.02 -22.96 -12.69
C ARG A 169 -7.47 -24.05 -11.73
N ASP A 170 -6.64 -24.39 -10.74
CA ASP A 170 -6.97 -25.31 -9.66
C ASP A 170 -6.59 -24.73 -8.29
N LEU A 171 -7.46 -24.91 -7.27
CA LEU A 171 -7.23 -24.36 -5.93
C LEU A 171 -5.90 -24.84 -5.29
N SER A 172 -5.36 -25.99 -5.69
CA SER A 172 -4.05 -26.49 -5.23
C SER A 172 -2.85 -25.68 -5.75
N GLU A 173 -3.05 -24.81 -6.75
CA GLU A 173 -2.03 -23.88 -7.18
C GLU A 173 -1.82 -22.76 -6.14
N ASN A 174 -2.86 -22.41 -5.37
CA ASN A 174 -2.73 -21.55 -4.20
C ASN A 174 -1.99 -22.28 -3.06
N GLY A 175 -1.55 -21.54 -2.05
CA GLY A 175 -1.08 -22.15 -0.81
C GLY A 175 -2.22 -22.76 0.01
N ALA A 176 -1.84 -23.52 1.04
CA ALA A 176 -2.79 -24.12 1.96
C ALA A 176 -3.72 -23.06 2.57
N LEU A 177 -4.90 -23.48 3.01
CA LEU A 177 -5.81 -22.58 3.71
C LEU A 177 -5.10 -21.96 4.93
N SER A 178 -5.24 -20.65 5.10
CA SER A 178 -4.65 -19.94 6.25
C SER A 178 -5.02 -20.61 7.57
N GLY A 179 -4.04 -20.79 8.45
CA GLY A 179 -4.17 -21.55 9.70
C GLY A 179 -3.95 -23.07 9.58
N SER A 180 -3.84 -23.61 8.36
CA SER A 180 -3.61 -25.04 8.10
C SER A 180 -2.23 -25.36 7.54
N ALA A 181 -1.37 -24.35 7.36
CA ALA A 181 0.00 -24.51 6.88
C ALA A 181 0.84 -25.33 7.88
N LYS A 182 1.76 -26.15 7.37
CA LYS A 182 2.57 -27.08 8.17
C LYS A 182 4.00 -27.11 7.66
N PHE A 183 4.93 -26.80 8.56
CA PHE A 183 6.35 -26.99 8.32
C PHE A 183 6.71 -28.48 8.23
N VAL A 184 7.27 -28.87 7.08
CA VAL A 184 7.81 -30.20 6.84
C VAL A 184 9.32 -30.09 6.63
N SER A 185 10.09 -30.58 7.61
CA SER A 185 11.56 -30.48 7.65
C SER A 185 12.21 -31.12 6.43
N GLU A 186 11.71 -32.27 5.99
CA GLU A 186 12.22 -33.05 4.87
C GLU A 186 12.06 -32.29 3.55
N ASP A 187 10.88 -31.70 3.32
CA ASP A 187 10.60 -30.88 2.13
C ASP A 187 11.48 -29.62 2.12
N TYR A 188 11.62 -28.96 3.27
CA TYR A 188 12.50 -27.79 3.40
C TYR A 188 13.96 -28.13 3.06
N LYS A 189 14.47 -29.26 3.57
CA LYS A 189 15.83 -29.76 3.27
C LYS A 189 15.98 -30.15 1.80
N ALA A 190 14.91 -30.62 1.16
CA ALA A 190 14.86 -30.93 -0.26
C ALA A 190 14.69 -29.68 -1.16
N GLY A 191 14.70 -28.47 -0.59
CA GLY A 191 14.54 -27.21 -1.33
C GLY A 191 13.10 -26.88 -1.72
N LYS A 192 12.12 -27.69 -1.31
CA LYS A 192 10.70 -27.36 -1.47
C LYS A 192 10.33 -26.33 -0.42
N ARG A 193 9.70 -25.24 -0.85
CA ARG A 193 9.23 -24.17 0.04
C ARG A 193 7.71 -24.18 0.10
N GLU A 194 7.16 -23.93 1.28
CA GLU A 194 5.72 -23.78 1.46
C GLU A 194 5.25 -22.52 0.72
N LYS A 195 4.14 -22.67 -0.02
CA LYS A 195 3.45 -21.53 -0.63
C LYS A 195 2.82 -20.65 0.45
N LYS A 196 2.73 -19.35 0.19
CA LYS A 196 2.00 -18.39 1.03
C LYS A 196 0.56 -18.88 1.26
N PRO A 197 0.08 -18.99 2.51
CA PRO A 197 -1.29 -19.44 2.77
C PRO A 197 -2.34 -18.54 2.12
N SER A 198 -3.46 -19.12 1.71
CA SER A 198 -4.57 -18.42 1.06
C SER A 198 -5.86 -18.53 1.87
N LEU A 199 -6.70 -17.49 1.82
CA LEU A 199 -8.09 -17.57 2.30
C LEU A 199 -9.09 -17.91 1.20
N VAL A 200 -8.63 -17.99 -0.05
CA VAL A 200 -9.50 -18.25 -1.20
C VAL A 200 -9.93 -19.72 -1.20
N ARG A 201 -11.24 -19.94 -1.13
CA ARG A 201 -11.86 -21.27 -1.11
C ARG A 201 -12.50 -21.66 -2.44
N THR A 202 -12.67 -20.71 -3.36
CA THR A 202 -13.36 -20.90 -4.64
C THR A 202 -12.74 -20.04 -5.73
N LEU A 203 -12.69 -20.53 -6.96
CA LEU A 203 -12.24 -19.79 -8.13
C LEU A 203 -13.42 -19.03 -8.78
N ASN A 204 -14.09 -18.17 -8.01
CA ASN A 204 -15.29 -17.44 -8.45
C ASN A 204 -15.03 -16.42 -9.57
N GLY A 205 -13.76 -16.08 -9.82
CA GLY A 205 -13.28 -15.22 -10.89
C GLY A 205 -12.74 -15.96 -12.12
N ALA A 206 -12.83 -17.30 -12.16
CA ALA A 206 -12.34 -18.10 -13.28
C ALA A 206 -12.87 -17.60 -14.64
N GLY A 207 -11.95 -17.35 -15.57
CA GLY A 207 -12.27 -16.87 -16.92
C GLY A 207 -12.64 -15.38 -17.01
N LYS A 208 -12.57 -14.63 -15.91
CA LYS A 208 -12.75 -13.18 -15.91
C LYS A 208 -11.44 -12.46 -16.24
N LYS A 209 -11.54 -11.41 -17.06
CA LYS A 209 -10.41 -10.53 -17.41
C LYS A 209 -10.47 -9.24 -16.62
N VAL A 210 -9.43 -8.93 -15.87
CA VAL A 210 -9.34 -7.67 -15.10
C VAL A 210 -8.22 -6.81 -15.67
N ALA A 211 -8.54 -5.57 -16.03
CA ALA A 211 -7.53 -4.55 -16.31
C ALA A 211 -7.17 -3.85 -14.99
N LEU A 212 -5.92 -3.95 -14.56
CA LEU A 212 -5.43 -3.33 -13.33
C LEU A 212 -4.48 -2.18 -13.69
N LEU A 213 -4.84 -0.96 -13.32
CA LEU A 213 -3.99 0.21 -13.50
C LEU A 213 -3.01 0.32 -12.33
N ASP A 214 -1.72 0.18 -12.62
CA ASP A 214 -0.64 0.23 -11.63
C ASP A 214 -0.26 1.68 -11.33
N LEU A 215 -0.76 2.18 -10.21
CA LEU A 215 -0.48 3.51 -9.67
C LEU A 215 0.67 3.48 -8.64
N GLY A 216 1.42 2.38 -8.54
CA GLY A 216 2.27 2.04 -7.41
C GLY A 216 1.70 0.89 -6.61
N MET A 217 1.29 -0.17 -7.30
CA MET A 217 0.55 -1.26 -6.70
C MET A 217 1.42 -2.13 -5.81
N LYS A 218 0.78 -2.68 -4.78
CA LYS A 218 1.27 -3.90 -4.13
C LYS A 218 0.88 -5.11 -4.96
N ASP A 219 1.82 -6.04 -5.14
CA ASP A 219 1.64 -7.27 -5.90
C ASP A 219 0.47 -8.11 -5.36
N ASN A 220 0.20 -8.05 -4.06
CA ASN A 220 -0.89 -8.82 -3.46
C ASN A 220 -2.29 -8.36 -3.90
N ILE A 221 -2.46 -7.17 -4.47
CA ILE A 221 -3.72 -6.77 -5.14
C ILE A 221 -3.96 -7.67 -6.35
N ALA A 222 -2.98 -7.78 -7.24
CA ALA A 222 -3.07 -8.60 -8.44
C ALA A 222 -3.11 -10.09 -8.08
N TYR A 223 -2.37 -10.53 -7.06
CA TYR A 223 -2.43 -11.91 -6.57
C TYR A 223 -3.76 -12.26 -5.91
N SER A 224 -4.43 -11.32 -5.24
CA SER A 224 -5.77 -11.55 -4.66
C SER A 224 -6.84 -11.83 -5.72
N LEU A 225 -6.72 -11.21 -6.90
CA LEU A 225 -7.55 -11.50 -8.07
C LEU A 225 -7.14 -12.82 -8.74
N LYS A 226 -5.84 -13.02 -8.97
CA LYS A 226 -5.29 -14.25 -9.56
C LYS A 226 -5.69 -15.49 -8.78
N ALA A 227 -5.60 -15.44 -7.45
CA ALA A 227 -5.93 -16.55 -6.56
C ALA A 227 -7.40 -16.98 -6.66
N ARG A 228 -8.28 -16.07 -7.11
CA ARG A 228 -9.70 -16.30 -7.38
C ARG A 228 -9.98 -16.72 -8.83
N GLY A 229 -8.94 -16.86 -9.66
CA GLY A 229 -9.03 -17.35 -11.04
C GLY A 229 -9.15 -16.25 -12.10
N CYS A 230 -9.04 -14.97 -11.74
CA CYS A 230 -9.04 -13.88 -12.72
C CYS A 230 -7.72 -13.84 -13.50
N ASP A 231 -7.80 -13.67 -14.82
CA ASP A 231 -6.66 -13.26 -15.63
C ASP A 231 -6.53 -11.74 -15.50
N VAL A 232 -5.39 -11.28 -14.98
CA VAL A 232 -5.12 -9.87 -14.69
C VAL A 232 -4.11 -9.32 -15.68
N THR A 233 -4.48 -8.26 -16.41
CA THR A 233 -3.53 -7.48 -17.21
C THR A 233 -3.20 -6.20 -16.44
N VAL A 234 -1.93 -6.04 -16.08
CA VAL A 234 -1.43 -4.88 -15.36
C VAL A 234 -0.95 -3.85 -16.37
N TYR A 235 -1.41 -2.60 -16.24
CA TYR A 235 -1.12 -1.48 -17.12
C TYR A 235 -0.33 -0.40 -16.39
N PRO A 236 0.64 0.25 -17.05
CA PRO A 236 1.29 1.45 -16.51
C PRO A 236 0.28 2.55 -16.18
N ALA A 237 0.56 3.35 -15.14
CA ALA A 237 -0.27 4.49 -14.70
C ALA A 237 -0.64 5.48 -15.82
N THR A 238 0.20 5.58 -16.85
CA THR A 238 0.03 6.51 -17.98
C THR A 238 -0.74 5.92 -19.16
N THR A 239 -1.21 4.67 -19.06
CA THR A 239 -1.98 4.04 -20.13
C THR A 239 -3.29 4.80 -20.40
N PRO A 240 -3.56 5.20 -21.66
CA PRO A 240 -4.82 5.85 -22.00
C PRO A 240 -6.04 4.97 -21.73
N ALA A 241 -7.11 5.56 -21.24
CA ALA A 241 -8.37 4.86 -20.97
C ALA A 241 -8.90 4.11 -22.20
N ALA A 242 -8.69 4.67 -23.40
CA ALA A 242 -9.08 4.06 -24.66
C ALA A 242 -8.40 2.70 -24.90
N GLU A 243 -7.13 2.54 -24.53
CA GLU A 243 -6.44 1.24 -24.65
C GLU A 243 -7.00 0.21 -23.67
N ILE A 244 -7.27 0.63 -22.42
CA ILE A 244 -7.87 -0.24 -21.40
C ILE A 244 -9.25 -0.70 -21.86
N ILE A 245 -10.09 0.20 -22.34
CA ILE A 245 -11.44 -0.11 -22.84
C ILE A 245 -11.37 -1.05 -24.05
N ALA A 246 -10.46 -0.81 -25.00
CA ALA A 246 -10.30 -1.63 -26.19
C ALA A 246 -9.90 -3.09 -25.89
N SER A 247 -9.33 -3.36 -24.71
CA SER A 247 -9.03 -4.73 -24.26
C SER A 247 -10.27 -5.54 -23.87
N ASN A 248 -11.45 -4.90 -23.80
CA ASN A 248 -12.72 -5.48 -23.36
C ASN A 248 -12.61 -6.23 -22.01
N PRO A 249 -12.17 -5.55 -20.94
CA PRO A 249 -12.05 -6.17 -19.63
C PRO A 249 -13.44 -6.40 -19.02
N ASP A 250 -13.57 -7.46 -18.23
CA ASP A 250 -14.79 -7.73 -17.46
C ASP A 250 -14.93 -6.79 -16.25
N GLY A 251 -13.81 -6.23 -15.78
CA GLY A 251 -13.74 -5.24 -14.71
C GLY A 251 -12.40 -4.49 -14.72
N ILE A 252 -12.40 -3.30 -14.13
CA ILE A 252 -11.22 -2.45 -13.98
C ILE A 252 -10.87 -2.31 -12.49
N MET A 253 -9.60 -2.49 -12.16
CA MET A 253 -9.05 -2.24 -10.83
C MET A 253 -8.13 -1.03 -10.88
N LEU A 254 -8.29 -0.08 -9.96
CA LEU A 254 -7.31 1.01 -9.75
C LEU A 254 -6.56 0.75 -8.45
N SER A 255 -5.25 0.58 -8.53
CA SER A 255 -4.44 0.16 -7.38
C SER A 255 -4.21 1.26 -6.34
N ASN A 256 -3.54 0.89 -5.25
CA ASN A 256 -2.88 1.86 -4.37
C ASN A 256 -1.70 2.56 -5.08
N GLY A 257 -1.15 3.55 -4.39
CA GLY A 257 0.06 4.24 -4.82
C GLY A 257 0.52 5.32 -3.84
N PRO A 258 1.65 5.99 -4.11
CA PRO A 258 2.21 7.05 -3.28
C PRO A 258 1.77 8.45 -3.71
N GLY A 259 2.05 9.44 -2.85
CA GLY A 259 2.01 10.86 -3.20
C GLY A 259 0.66 11.55 -2.99
N ASP A 260 0.61 12.82 -3.41
CA ASP A 260 -0.62 13.61 -3.41
C ASP A 260 -1.46 13.24 -4.65
N PRO A 261 -2.72 12.78 -4.48
CA PRO A 261 -3.59 12.47 -5.61
C PRO A 261 -3.82 13.67 -6.55
N LYS A 262 -3.74 14.91 -6.06
CA LYS A 262 -3.95 16.13 -6.88
C LYS A 262 -2.83 16.37 -7.89
N GLU A 263 -1.64 15.82 -7.68
CA GLU A 263 -0.54 15.93 -8.66
C GLU A 263 -0.78 15.04 -9.89
N CYS A 264 -1.68 14.05 -9.79
CA CYS A 264 -1.93 13.04 -10.82
C CYS A 264 -2.92 13.52 -11.91
N THR A 265 -2.82 14.78 -12.35
CA THR A 265 -3.83 15.45 -13.20
C THR A 265 -4.15 14.72 -14.50
N THR A 266 -3.15 14.17 -15.19
CA THR A 266 -3.34 13.39 -16.42
C THR A 266 -4.04 12.07 -16.16
N ILE A 267 -3.69 11.38 -15.07
CA ILE A 267 -4.30 10.12 -14.65
C ILE A 267 -5.76 10.34 -14.26
N ILE A 268 -6.06 11.43 -13.54
CA ILE A 268 -7.43 11.84 -13.19
C ILE A 268 -8.29 11.99 -14.46
N ALA A 269 -7.73 12.63 -15.50
CA ALA A 269 -8.43 12.82 -16.77
C ALA A 269 -8.73 11.48 -17.48
N GLU A 270 -7.81 10.50 -17.43
CA GLU A 270 -8.06 9.17 -17.98
C GLU A 270 -9.07 8.37 -17.13
N ILE A 271 -8.97 8.41 -15.80
CA ILE A 271 -9.94 7.75 -14.90
C ILE A 271 -11.35 8.31 -15.11
N LYS A 272 -11.48 9.62 -15.37
CA LYS A 272 -12.78 10.23 -15.70
C LYS A 272 -13.42 9.60 -16.94
N LYS A 273 -12.62 9.24 -17.95
CA LYS A 273 -13.13 8.52 -19.13
C LYS A 273 -13.61 7.11 -18.75
N LEU A 274 -12.88 6.41 -17.87
CA LEU A 274 -13.28 5.09 -17.37
C LEU A 274 -14.59 5.16 -16.57
N TYR A 275 -14.80 6.19 -15.76
CA TYR A 275 -16.04 6.45 -15.03
C TYR A 275 -17.29 6.54 -15.93
N HIS A 276 -17.12 7.05 -17.17
CA HIS A 276 -18.22 7.15 -18.13
C HIS A 276 -18.62 5.82 -18.76
N THR A 277 -17.83 4.76 -18.58
CA THR A 277 -18.18 3.40 -19.03
C THR A 277 -19.19 2.73 -18.10
N ASN A 278 -19.69 1.56 -18.51
CA ASN A 278 -20.47 0.66 -17.67
C ASN A 278 -19.63 -0.53 -17.16
N ILE A 279 -18.31 -0.52 -17.39
CA ILE A 279 -17.42 -1.59 -16.91
C ILE A 279 -17.33 -1.48 -15.38
N PRO A 280 -17.50 -2.58 -14.63
CA PRO A 280 -17.34 -2.57 -13.17
C PRO A 280 -15.97 -2.02 -12.76
N ILE A 281 -15.94 -1.11 -11.79
CA ILE A 281 -14.67 -0.55 -11.27
C ILE A 281 -14.56 -0.76 -9.76
N PHE A 282 -13.41 -1.27 -9.32
CA PHE A 282 -13.01 -1.27 -7.92
C PHE A 282 -11.70 -0.49 -7.76
N ALA A 283 -11.65 0.46 -6.82
CA ALA A 283 -10.48 1.29 -6.60
C ALA A 283 -10.02 1.26 -5.13
N ILE A 284 -8.70 1.19 -4.91
CA ILE A 284 -8.07 1.00 -3.60
C ILE A 284 -7.12 2.17 -3.30
N CYS A 285 -7.19 2.73 -2.09
CA CYS A 285 -6.28 3.77 -1.59
C CYS A 285 -6.11 4.97 -2.54
N LEU A 286 -4.99 5.10 -3.26
CA LEU A 286 -4.81 6.16 -4.25
C LEU A 286 -5.88 6.10 -5.35
N GLY A 287 -6.20 4.90 -5.87
CA GLY A 287 -7.27 4.74 -6.84
C GLY A 287 -8.63 5.25 -6.36
N HIS A 288 -8.93 5.09 -5.07
CA HIS A 288 -10.14 5.63 -4.44
C HIS A 288 -10.17 7.17 -4.51
N GLN A 289 -9.05 7.81 -4.15
CA GLN A 289 -8.91 9.26 -4.18
C GLN A 289 -8.97 9.81 -5.60
N LEU A 290 -8.31 9.16 -6.56
CA LEU A 290 -8.32 9.59 -7.96
C LEU A 290 -9.71 9.46 -8.60
N MET A 291 -10.47 8.42 -8.26
CA MET A 291 -11.86 8.30 -8.72
C MET A 291 -12.76 9.41 -8.14
N ALA A 292 -12.56 9.79 -6.87
CA ALA A 292 -13.25 10.90 -6.25
C ALA A 292 -12.93 12.23 -6.97
N LEU A 293 -11.64 12.53 -7.19
CA LEU A 293 -11.21 13.72 -7.93
C LEU A 293 -11.73 13.74 -9.38
N ALA A 294 -11.69 12.59 -10.07
CA ALA A 294 -12.17 12.46 -11.45
C ALA A 294 -13.67 12.78 -11.61
N THR A 295 -14.42 12.67 -10.51
CA THR A 295 -15.86 12.89 -10.45
C THR A 295 -16.24 14.21 -9.76
N GLY A 296 -15.25 15.07 -9.47
CA GLY A 296 -15.45 16.44 -9.02
C GLY A 296 -15.46 16.63 -7.50
N ALA A 297 -15.16 15.59 -6.71
CA ALA A 297 -14.87 15.74 -5.29
C ALA A 297 -13.48 16.36 -5.07
N ASP A 298 -13.13 16.60 -3.81
CA ASP A 298 -11.81 17.10 -3.43
C ASP A 298 -11.09 16.16 -2.44
N THR A 299 -9.80 16.39 -2.22
CA THR A 299 -8.98 15.68 -1.22
C THR A 299 -8.17 16.66 -0.37
N TYR A 300 -7.82 16.25 0.85
CA TYR A 300 -6.93 17.04 1.71
C TYR A 300 -5.88 16.17 2.39
N LYS A 301 -4.74 16.79 2.72
CA LYS A 301 -3.66 16.15 3.47
C LYS A 301 -4.06 16.02 4.94
N MET A 302 -4.02 14.81 5.46
CA MET A 302 -4.23 14.54 6.88
C MET A 302 -3.04 15.03 7.69
N LYS A 303 -3.29 15.32 8.97
CA LYS A 303 -2.23 15.72 9.90
C LYS A 303 -1.08 14.72 9.95
N TYR A 304 -1.38 13.44 10.15
CA TYR A 304 -0.35 12.38 10.20
C TYR A 304 -0.73 11.11 9.44
N GLY A 305 -1.90 11.08 8.78
CA GLY A 305 -2.37 9.95 7.99
C GLY A 305 -2.75 8.70 8.81
N HIS A 306 -3.11 7.64 8.10
CA HIS A 306 -3.37 6.32 8.66
C HIS A 306 -2.35 5.31 8.14
N ARG A 307 -1.62 4.69 9.07
CA ARG A 307 -0.48 3.83 8.77
C ARG A 307 -0.39 2.71 9.81
N GLY A 308 -0.95 1.55 9.47
CA GLY A 308 -0.98 0.42 10.38
C GLY A 308 -2.01 -0.65 10.03
N GLY A 309 -1.81 -1.84 10.61
CA GLY A 309 -2.70 -3.01 10.47
C GLY A 309 -3.78 -3.13 11.54
N ASN A 310 -4.19 -2.04 12.19
CA ASN A 310 -5.14 -2.07 13.30
C ASN A 310 -6.26 -1.01 13.21
N HIS A 311 -6.53 -0.50 12.01
CA HIS A 311 -7.50 0.59 11.83
C HIS A 311 -8.93 0.03 11.69
N PRO A 312 -9.86 0.36 12.60
CA PRO A 312 -11.25 -0.09 12.51
C PRO A 312 -12.03 0.71 11.46
N VAL A 313 -12.63 0.02 10.51
CA VAL A 313 -13.46 0.60 9.45
C VAL A 313 -14.86 0.02 9.54
N LYS A 314 -15.87 0.89 9.55
CA LYS A 314 -17.28 0.51 9.57
C LYS A 314 -17.85 0.52 8.16
N ASP A 315 -18.43 -0.59 7.75
CA ASP A 315 -19.32 -0.68 6.59
C ASP A 315 -20.67 -0.06 6.95
N LEU A 316 -21.05 1.00 6.25
CA LEU A 316 -22.28 1.73 6.51
C LEU A 316 -23.54 0.98 6.05
N ALA A 317 -23.43 0.07 5.08
CA ALA A 317 -24.57 -0.70 4.60
C ALA A 317 -24.96 -1.82 5.58
N THR A 318 -23.98 -2.45 6.21
CA THR A 318 -24.21 -3.59 7.12
C THR A 318 -24.08 -3.25 8.60
N GLY A 319 -23.48 -2.11 8.92
CA GLY A 319 -23.14 -1.71 10.29
C GLY A 319 -21.96 -2.48 10.89
N ARG A 320 -21.35 -3.42 10.16
CA ARG A 320 -20.22 -4.24 10.62
C ARG A 320 -18.93 -3.42 10.65
N VAL A 321 -18.04 -3.77 11.59
CA VAL A 321 -16.71 -3.19 11.69
C VAL A 321 -15.68 -4.26 11.35
N TYR A 322 -14.69 -3.87 10.54
CA TYR A 322 -13.56 -4.68 10.12
C TYR A 322 -12.27 -4.03 10.61
N ILE A 323 -11.28 -4.81 11.01
CA ILE A 323 -9.94 -4.27 11.21
C ILE A 323 -9.25 -4.27 9.84
N SER A 324 -8.63 -3.15 9.48
CA SER A 324 -8.06 -2.94 8.15
C SER A 324 -6.58 -2.58 8.23
N SER A 325 -5.89 -2.85 7.12
CA SER A 325 -4.56 -2.33 6.85
C SER A 325 -4.68 -0.99 6.12
N GLN A 326 -3.97 0.04 6.59
CA GLN A 326 -4.02 1.38 6.03
C GLN A 326 -2.62 1.95 5.83
N ASN A 327 -2.43 2.63 4.71
CA ASN A 327 -1.25 3.43 4.40
C ASN A 327 -1.62 4.61 3.49
N HIS A 328 -2.13 5.69 4.07
CA HIS A 328 -2.44 6.91 3.32
C HIS A 328 -2.26 8.19 4.16
N GLY A 329 -1.78 9.25 3.50
CA GLY A 329 -1.63 10.59 4.09
C GLY A 329 -2.70 11.58 3.65
N TYR A 330 -3.55 11.21 2.70
CA TYR A 330 -4.62 12.02 2.12
C TYR A 330 -5.95 11.28 2.27
N VAL A 331 -7.06 12.02 2.25
CA VAL A 331 -8.43 11.48 2.28
C VAL A 331 -9.34 12.32 1.39
N VAL A 332 -10.46 11.74 0.98
CA VAL A 332 -11.53 12.45 0.27
C VAL A 332 -12.27 13.39 1.22
N ASP A 333 -12.49 14.63 0.76
CA ASP A 333 -13.27 15.63 1.46
C ASP A 333 -14.78 15.40 1.23
N MET A 334 -15.46 14.95 2.29
CA MET A 334 -16.89 14.67 2.23
C MET A 334 -17.75 15.93 2.12
N ASP A 335 -17.25 17.11 2.52
CA ASP A 335 -17.97 18.38 2.37
C ASP A 335 -17.99 18.86 0.92
N LYS A 336 -17.11 18.29 0.07
CA LYS A 336 -17.00 18.57 -1.36
C LYS A 336 -17.56 17.45 -2.24
N LEU A 337 -18.21 16.45 -1.65
CA LEU A 337 -18.81 15.35 -2.39
C LEU A 337 -20.26 15.68 -2.78
N ASP A 338 -20.57 15.63 -4.07
CA ASP A 338 -21.97 15.65 -4.51
C ASP A 338 -22.63 14.29 -4.24
N ALA A 339 -23.61 14.27 -3.34
CA ALA A 339 -24.38 13.08 -2.97
C ALA A 339 -25.12 12.43 -4.16
N LYS A 340 -25.36 13.19 -5.26
CA LYS A 340 -25.93 12.64 -6.49
C LYS A 340 -24.92 11.81 -7.27
N ILE A 341 -23.63 12.00 -7.05
CA ILE A 341 -22.54 11.30 -7.73
C ILE A 341 -22.10 10.08 -6.92
N ALA A 342 -21.86 10.25 -5.62
CA ALA A 342 -21.45 9.16 -4.75
C ALA A 342 -21.87 9.40 -3.30
N THR A 343 -21.90 8.32 -2.54
CA THR A 343 -22.24 8.32 -1.11
C THR A 343 -21.17 7.56 -0.32
N PRO A 344 -20.94 7.91 0.96
CA PRO A 344 -19.99 7.17 1.79
C PRO A 344 -20.44 5.72 1.96
N ALA A 345 -19.52 4.78 1.73
CA ALA A 345 -19.74 3.35 1.93
C ALA A 345 -19.06 2.84 3.20
N PHE A 346 -17.93 3.44 3.55
CA PHE A 346 -17.13 3.09 4.72
C PHE A 346 -16.65 4.34 5.46
N ILE A 347 -16.51 4.24 6.78
CA ILE A 347 -15.94 5.30 7.62
C ILE A 347 -14.94 4.73 8.62
N ASN A 348 -13.93 5.53 8.97
CA ASN A 348 -13.02 5.19 10.03
C ASN A 348 -13.73 5.35 11.38
N VAL A 349 -13.64 4.36 12.27
CA VAL A 349 -14.33 4.43 13.57
C VAL A 349 -13.62 5.35 14.56
N ASN A 350 -12.31 5.56 14.40
CA ASN A 350 -11.53 6.37 15.34
C ASN A 350 -11.73 7.87 15.14
N ASP A 351 -11.80 8.34 13.89
CA ASP A 351 -11.82 9.77 13.57
C ASP A 351 -12.89 10.19 12.55
N GLY A 352 -13.69 9.25 12.03
CA GLY A 352 -14.82 9.53 11.16
C GLY A 352 -14.48 9.88 9.72
N THR A 353 -13.20 9.79 9.30
CA THR A 353 -12.83 10.08 7.90
C THR A 353 -13.44 9.07 6.94
N ASN A 354 -13.62 9.49 5.68
CA ASN A 354 -14.11 8.58 4.64
C ASN A 354 -13.13 7.43 4.41
N GLU A 355 -13.67 6.21 4.30
CA GLU A 355 -12.90 5.00 4.05
C GLU A 355 -13.35 4.27 2.78
N GLY A 356 -14.25 4.88 2.01
CA GLY A 356 -14.78 4.33 0.78
C GLY A 356 -16.07 4.98 0.31
N LEU A 357 -16.33 4.87 -0.99
CA LEU A 357 -17.49 5.44 -1.67
C LEU A 357 -18.23 4.40 -2.50
N SER A 358 -19.54 4.59 -2.63
CA SER A 358 -20.39 3.91 -3.60
C SER A 358 -20.94 4.95 -4.58
N TYR A 359 -20.78 4.73 -5.89
CA TYR A 359 -21.17 5.70 -6.90
C TYR A 359 -22.62 5.47 -7.36
N THR A 360 -23.42 6.54 -7.31
CA THR A 360 -24.85 6.50 -7.59
C THR A 360 -25.10 6.22 -9.07
N GLY A 361 -25.89 5.19 -9.37
CA GLY A 361 -26.22 4.79 -10.75
C GLY A 361 -25.03 4.22 -11.54
N LYS A 362 -23.94 3.82 -10.86
CA LYS A 362 -22.73 3.28 -11.47
C LYS A 362 -22.34 1.97 -10.82
N ASN A 363 -21.74 1.06 -11.60
CA ASN A 363 -21.18 -0.19 -11.07
C ASN A 363 -19.75 0.05 -10.54
N ILE A 364 -19.62 1.00 -9.61
CA ILE A 364 -18.32 1.46 -9.10
C ILE A 364 -18.40 1.57 -7.58
N PHE A 365 -17.44 0.95 -6.90
CA PHE A 365 -17.19 1.18 -5.47
C PHE A 365 -15.69 1.33 -5.23
N THR A 366 -15.34 2.06 -4.17
CA THR A 366 -13.94 2.37 -3.86
C THR A 366 -13.72 2.29 -2.36
N VAL A 367 -12.49 1.99 -1.94
CA VAL A 367 -12.08 1.92 -0.53
C VAL A 367 -10.74 2.60 -0.32
N GLN A 368 -10.58 3.27 0.81
CA GLN A 368 -9.36 4.00 1.17
C GLN A 368 -8.30 3.10 1.83
N PHE A 369 -8.74 2.06 2.54
CA PHE A 369 -7.90 1.03 3.15
C PHE A 369 -7.47 -0.04 2.12
N HIS A 370 -6.70 -1.03 2.57
CA HIS A 370 -6.07 -2.07 1.73
C HIS A 370 -6.70 -3.46 1.97
N PRO A 371 -7.70 -3.87 1.17
CA PRO A 371 -8.35 -5.17 1.28
C PRO A 371 -7.41 -6.36 1.07
N GLU A 372 -6.33 -6.16 0.32
CA GLU A 372 -5.28 -7.15 0.09
C GLU A 372 -4.38 -7.37 1.31
N ALA A 373 -4.41 -6.44 2.30
CA ALA A 373 -3.56 -6.47 3.48
C ALA A 373 -2.09 -6.67 3.10
N CYS A 374 -1.33 -7.56 3.76
CA CYS A 374 0.10 -7.78 3.53
C CYS A 374 0.91 -6.48 3.67
N CYS A 375 1.23 -6.04 4.89
CA CYS A 375 0.86 -6.66 6.17
C CYS A 375 -0.56 -6.29 6.64
N GLY A 376 -1.04 -6.95 7.69
CA GLY A 376 -2.30 -6.62 8.36
C GLY A 376 -3.37 -7.72 8.27
N PRO A 377 -4.56 -7.43 8.83
CA PRO A 377 -5.68 -8.36 8.93
C PRO A 377 -6.29 -8.67 7.56
N GLN A 378 -6.80 -9.89 7.39
CA GLN A 378 -7.41 -10.33 6.13
C GLN A 378 -8.95 -10.17 6.11
N ASP A 379 -9.50 -9.42 7.07
CA ASP A 379 -10.93 -9.24 7.33
C ASP A 379 -11.70 -8.65 6.14
N SER A 380 -11.04 -7.80 5.35
CA SER A 380 -11.62 -7.09 4.20
C SER A 380 -11.43 -7.79 2.85
N GLY A 381 -10.82 -8.97 2.81
CA GLY A 381 -10.50 -9.68 1.56
C GLY A 381 -11.73 -10.05 0.72
N TYR A 382 -12.92 -10.09 1.32
CA TYR A 382 -14.20 -10.36 0.64
C TYR A 382 -14.57 -9.27 -0.39
N LEU A 383 -13.96 -8.09 -0.34
CA LEU A 383 -14.25 -7.01 -1.30
C LEU A 383 -13.79 -7.37 -2.72
N PHE A 384 -12.78 -8.23 -2.86
CA PHE A 384 -12.42 -8.82 -4.16
C PHE A 384 -13.53 -9.75 -4.69
N ASP A 385 -14.19 -10.50 -3.81
CA ASP A 385 -15.32 -11.36 -4.18
C ASP A 385 -16.52 -10.51 -4.63
N ARG A 386 -16.83 -9.43 -3.90
CA ARG A 386 -17.84 -8.44 -4.30
C ARG A 386 -17.56 -7.87 -5.69
N PHE A 387 -16.32 -7.48 -5.97
CA PHE A 387 -15.93 -6.97 -7.29
C PHE A 387 -16.13 -8.02 -8.40
N ILE A 388 -15.81 -9.29 -8.13
CA ILE A 388 -16.04 -10.38 -9.08
C ILE A 388 -17.51 -10.62 -9.36
N ASP A 389 -18.37 -10.50 -8.35
CA ASP A 389 -19.81 -10.64 -8.53
C ASP A 389 -20.38 -9.50 -9.39
N MET A 390 -19.89 -8.27 -9.23
CA MET A 390 -20.23 -7.14 -10.13
C MET A 390 -19.92 -7.46 -11.61
N MET A 391 -18.81 -8.18 -11.88
CA MET A 391 -18.43 -8.61 -13.23
C MET A 391 -19.31 -9.74 -13.79
N LYS A 392 -20.06 -10.47 -12.95
CA LYS A 392 -21.01 -11.50 -13.41
C LYS A 392 -22.31 -10.87 -13.84
N ASP A 393 -22.82 -9.92 -13.07
CA ASP A 393 -24.11 -9.28 -13.34
C ASP A 393 -24.05 -8.39 -14.58
N ALA A 394 -22.94 -7.69 -14.82
CA ALA A 394 -22.73 -6.90 -16.04
C ALA A 394 -22.83 -7.75 -17.34
N LYS A 395 -22.36 -9.02 -17.33
CA LYS A 395 -22.51 -9.90 -18.51
C LYS A 395 -23.95 -10.31 -18.77
N ARG A 396 -24.77 -10.42 -17.73
CA ARG A 396 -26.19 -10.81 -17.84
C ARG A 396 -27.05 -9.69 -18.41
N GLU A 397 -26.69 -8.43 -18.18
CA GLU A 397 -27.39 -7.28 -18.76
C GLU A 397 -27.09 -7.07 -20.25
N VAL A 398 -25.91 -7.47 -20.73
CA VAL A 398 -25.54 -7.38 -22.17
C VAL A 398 -26.15 -8.52 -23.02
N THR A 399 -26.56 -9.62 -22.38
CA THR A 399 -27.17 -10.79 -23.06
C THR A 399 -28.69 -10.84 -23.00
N ARG A 400 -29.33 -9.85 -22.36
CA ARG A 400 -30.77 -9.58 -22.43
C ARG A 400 -31.02 -8.39 -23.34
#